data_AF-A0AAV5U5H7-F1
#
_entry.id   AF-A0AAV5U5H7-F1
#
_cell.length_a   1.000
_cell.length_b   1.000
_cell.length_c   1.000
_cell.angle_alpha   90.00
_cell.angle_beta   90.00
_cell.angle_gamma   90.00
#
_symmetry.space_group_name_H-M   'P 1'
#
loop_
_entity.id
_entity.type
_entity.pdbx_description
1 polymer ?
#
loop_
_entity_poly.entity_id
_entity_poly.type
_entity_poly.pdbx_seq_one_letter_code
_entity_poly.pdbx_strand_id
1 'polypeptide(L)'
;VDPSFLVVEWTRYKVPIEREIGYYSQAMKSVFEQYGIATEEEMLSGLIVSIGNRISDNEENDGSFFNTNRVIEDRVRRIQETARERFFENIIDWKTDLEEVENKRIDVKP
;
A
#
# COMPACT_ATOMS: atom_id res chain seq x y z
N VAL A 1 3.10 -33.75 4.87
CA VAL A 1 2.61 -32.53 4.20
C VAL A 1 1.31 -32.90 3.53
N ASP A 2 0.22 -32.19 3.81
CA ASP A 2 -1.09 -32.48 3.23
C ASP A 2 -1.06 -32.23 1.70
N PRO A 3 -1.54 -33.18 0.87
CA PRO A 3 -1.50 -33.07 -0.59
C PRO A 3 -2.21 -31.84 -1.17
N SER A 4 -3.17 -31.26 -0.45
CA SER A 4 -3.84 -30.01 -0.85
C SER A 4 -2.91 -28.79 -0.84
N PHE A 5 -1.79 -28.85 -0.13
CA PHE A 5 -0.76 -27.80 -0.13
C PHE A 5 0.30 -27.98 -1.24
N LEU A 6 0.24 -29.06 -2.02
CA LEU A 6 1.14 -29.29 -3.16
C LEU A 6 0.59 -28.59 -4.40
N VAL A 7 0.96 -27.31 -4.58
CA VAL A 7 0.67 -26.57 -5.80
C VAL A 7 1.70 -26.94 -6.88
N VAL A 8 1.26 -27.63 -7.93
CA VAL A 8 2.11 -28.00 -9.06
C VAL A 8 2.45 -26.75 -9.90
N GLU A 9 3.67 -26.70 -10.45
CA GLU A 9 4.18 -25.59 -11.27
C GLU A 9 4.25 -24.21 -10.59
N TRP A 10 4.20 -24.14 -9.25
CA TRP A 10 4.24 -22.85 -8.52
C TRP A 10 5.47 -21.99 -8.88
N THR A 11 6.56 -22.62 -9.31
CA THR A 11 7.80 -21.96 -9.74
C THR A 11 7.60 -20.97 -10.88
N ARG A 12 6.58 -21.15 -11.72
CA ARG A 12 6.23 -20.20 -12.80
C ARG A 12 5.86 -18.81 -12.28
N TYR A 13 5.30 -18.76 -11.07
CA TYR A 13 4.88 -17.51 -10.43
C TYR A 13 6.01 -16.85 -9.63
N LYS A 14 7.08 -17.59 -9.31
CA LYS A 14 8.14 -17.12 -8.41
C LYS A 14 8.81 -15.84 -8.91
N VAL A 15 9.30 -15.85 -10.16
CA VAL A 15 10.06 -14.72 -10.72
C VAL A 15 9.21 -13.45 -10.86
N PRO A 16 7.98 -13.49 -11.41
CA PRO A 16 7.09 -12.33 -11.41
C PRO A 16 6.80 -11.80 -10.01
N ILE A 17 6.50 -12.68 -9.05
CA ILE A 17 6.18 -12.29 -7.67
C ILE A 17 7.38 -11.62 -6.98
N GLU A 18 8.57 -12.20 -7.07
CA GLU A 18 9.80 -11.64 -6.48
C GLU A 18 10.08 -10.23 -7.03
N ARG A 19 9.82 -10.00 -8.32
CA ARG A 19 9.93 -8.69 -8.94
C ARG A 19 8.92 -7.69 -8.36
N GLU A 20 7.65 -8.06 -8.25
CA GLU A 20 6.62 -7.17 -7.69
C GLU A 20 6.86 -6.85 -6.20
N ILE A 21 7.32 -7.83 -5.41
CA ILE A 21 7.77 -7.62 -4.02
C ILE A 21 8.95 -6.64 -3.98
N GLY A 22 9.89 -6.75 -4.93
CA GLY A 22 10.99 -5.81 -5.08
C GLY A 22 10.51 -4.37 -5.32
N TYR A 23 9.55 -4.18 -6.23
CA TYR A 23 8.97 -2.86 -6.49
C TYR A 23 8.24 -2.28 -5.28
N TYR A 24 7.42 -3.08 -4.59
CA TYR A 24 6.76 -2.67 -3.35
C TYR A 24 7.78 -2.21 -2.31
N SER A 25 8.82 -3.03 -2.07
CA SER A 25 9.86 -2.74 -1.08
C SER A 25 10.60 -1.44 -1.40
N GLN A 26 10.90 -1.19 -2.68
CA GLN A 26 11.56 0.04 -3.11
C GLN A 26 10.66 1.27 -2.97
N ALA A 27 9.38 1.14 -3.32
CA ALA A 27 8.40 2.23 -3.17
C ALA A 27 8.20 2.63 -1.69
N MET A 28 8.12 1.64 -0.79
CA MET A 28 8.03 1.86 0.65
C MET A 28 9.27 2.55 1.21
N LYS A 29 10.47 2.09 0.83
CA LYS A 29 11.74 2.72 1.21
C LYS A 29 11.81 4.18 0.77
N SER A 30 11.37 4.48 -0.45
CA SER A 30 11.32 5.86 -0.94
C SER A 30 10.43 6.75 -0.08
N VAL A 31 9.30 6.24 0.44
CA VAL A 31 8.45 6.98 1.38
C VAL A 31 9.15 7.18 2.73
N PHE A 32 9.81 6.16 3.26
CA PHE A 32 10.57 6.28 4.51
C PHE A 32 11.68 7.31 4.43
N GLU A 33 12.49 7.26 3.37
CA GLU A 33 13.58 8.20 3.11
C GLU A 33 13.06 9.63 2.91
N GLN A 34 11.95 9.79 2.18
CA GLN A 34 11.39 11.11 1.90
C GLN A 34 10.86 11.81 3.15
N TYR A 35 10.21 11.09 4.06
CA TYR A 35 9.59 11.67 5.25
C TYR A 35 10.40 11.48 6.54
N GLY A 36 11.53 10.76 6.48
CA GLY A 36 12.37 10.48 7.63
C GLY A 36 11.68 9.60 8.67
N ILE A 37 10.84 8.65 8.23
CA ILE A 37 10.16 7.67 9.09
C ILE A 37 11.18 6.59 9.47
N ALA A 38 11.31 6.28 10.76
CA ALA A 38 12.38 5.42 11.25
C ALA A 38 12.13 3.93 11.01
N THR A 39 10.88 3.48 11.09
CA THR A 39 10.54 2.03 11.01
C THR A 39 9.26 1.73 10.22
N GLU A 40 9.18 0.50 9.69
CA GLU A 40 7.98 -0.01 9.02
C GLU A 40 6.83 -0.23 10.02
N GLU A 41 7.12 -0.56 11.28
CA GLU A 41 6.11 -0.72 12.33
C GLU A 41 5.35 0.58 12.63
N GLU A 42 6.03 1.72 12.68
CA GLU A 42 5.40 3.04 12.89
C GLU A 42 4.40 3.37 11.78
N MET A 43 4.74 2.99 10.55
CA MET A 43 3.91 3.25 9.38
C MET A 43 2.72 2.28 9.29
N LEU A 44 2.94 0.98 9.51
CA LEU A 44 1.88 -0.03 9.45
C LEU A 44 0.90 0.07 10.63
N SER A 45 1.36 0.55 11.79
CA SER A 45 0.51 0.77 12.96
C SER A 45 -0.25 2.11 12.93
N GLY A 46 0.11 3.02 12.03
CA GLY A 46 -0.43 4.38 11.98
C GLY A 46 0.03 5.28 13.14
N LEU A 47 0.97 4.80 13.98
CA LEU A 47 1.53 5.54 15.10
C LEU A 47 2.92 6.07 14.73
N ILE A 48 2.95 7.05 13.84
CA ILE A 48 4.20 7.69 13.39
C ILE A 48 4.73 8.58 14.53
N VAL A 49 5.82 8.15 15.17
CA VAL A 49 6.41 8.83 16.34
C VAL A 49 7.26 10.03 15.92
N SER A 50 7.95 9.96 14.78
CA SER A 50 8.72 11.09 14.25
C SER A 50 8.67 11.17 12.72
N ILE A 51 8.39 12.37 12.21
CA ILE A 51 8.57 12.75 10.80
C ILE A 51 9.69 13.78 10.77
N GLY A 52 10.74 13.48 10.01
CA GLY A 52 11.89 14.38 9.83
C GLY A 52 11.61 15.52 8.84
N ASN A 53 10.88 15.24 7.76
CA ASN A 53 10.58 16.22 6.70
C ASN A 53 9.09 16.55 6.67
N ARG A 54 8.67 17.41 7.60
CA ARG A 54 7.29 17.92 7.65
C ARG A 54 7.04 18.87 6.47
N ILE A 55 5.81 18.86 5.96
CA ILE A 55 5.41 19.72 4.83
C ILE A 55 5.33 21.20 5.28
N SER A 56 5.12 21.46 6.57
CA SER A 56 5.19 22.82 7.14
C SER A 56 5.64 22.81 8.60
N ASP A 57 6.60 23.67 8.95
CA ASP A 57 7.08 23.87 10.34
C ASP A 57 5.99 24.47 11.25
N ASN A 58 4.95 25.08 10.68
CA ASN A 58 3.85 25.71 11.41
C ASN A 58 2.69 24.74 11.72
N GLU A 59 2.75 23.48 11.27
CA GLU A 59 1.73 22.45 11.49
C GLU A 59 1.33 22.25 12.96
N GLU A 60 2.23 22.58 13.90
CA GLU A 60 2.02 22.48 15.35
C GLU A 60 1.14 23.62 15.92
N ASN A 61 1.10 24.78 15.25
CA ASN A 61 0.35 25.97 15.69
C ASN A 61 -1.01 26.13 15.03
N ASP A 62 -1.19 25.61 13.81
CA ASP A 62 -2.32 25.99 12.95
C ASP A 62 -3.56 25.08 13.16
N GLY A 63 -3.43 24.02 13.97
CA GLY A 63 -4.49 23.02 14.15
C GLY A 63 -4.84 22.27 12.86
N SER A 64 -4.03 22.39 11.81
CA SER A 64 -4.14 21.60 10.59
C SER A 64 -3.65 20.18 10.89
N PHE A 65 -4.41 19.46 11.71
CA PHE A 65 -4.25 18.03 12.01
C PHE A 65 -4.32 17.12 10.75
N PHE A 66 -4.55 17.72 9.58
CA PHE A 66 -4.50 17.10 8.25
C PHE A 66 -3.10 17.14 7.59
N ASN A 67 -2.14 17.80 8.25
CA ASN A 67 -0.76 17.41 8.57
C ASN A 67 -0.19 16.19 7.83
N THR A 68 1.00 16.35 7.25
CA THR A 68 1.89 15.37 6.62
C THR A 68 1.60 13.86 6.81
N ASN A 69 1.23 13.40 8.02
CA ASN A 69 0.71 12.05 8.30
C ASN A 69 -0.37 11.56 7.33
N ARG A 70 -1.42 12.35 7.06
CA ARG A 70 -2.51 11.90 6.17
C ARG A 70 -2.03 11.71 4.73
N VAL A 71 -1.12 12.56 4.29
CA VAL A 71 -0.47 12.46 2.96
C VAL A 71 0.39 11.21 2.89
N ILE A 72 1.11 10.89 3.96
CA ILE A 72 1.88 9.65 4.08
C ILE A 72 0.92 8.45 4.02
N GLU A 73 -0.11 8.41 4.87
CA GLU A 73 -1.10 7.32 4.90
C GLU A 73 -1.75 7.07 3.55
N ASP A 74 -2.22 8.11 2.86
CA ASP A 74 -2.83 7.97 1.53
C ASP A 74 -1.84 7.47 0.49
N ARG A 75 -0.58 7.90 0.56
CA ARG A 75 0.47 7.42 -0.35
C ARG A 75 0.82 5.97 -0.09
N VAL A 76 0.94 5.57 1.17
CA VAL A 76 1.19 4.18 1.58
C VAL A 76 0.04 3.28 1.16
N ARG A 77 -1.20 3.70 1.41
CA ARG A 77 -2.41 3.00 0.99
C ARG A 77 -2.38 2.71 -0.52
N ARG A 78 -2.09 3.72 -1.34
CA ARG A 78 -1.98 3.57 -2.80
C ARG A 78 -0.87 2.60 -3.22
N ILE A 79 0.29 2.64 -2.54
CA ILE A 79 1.38 1.70 -2.78
C ILE A 79 0.93 0.26 -2.48
N GLN A 80 0.24 0.04 -1.36
CA GLN A 80 -0.28 -1.26 -0.98
C GLN A 80 -1.37 -1.77 -1.95
N GLU A 81 -2.32 -0.91 -2.32
CA GLU A 81 -3.38 -1.24 -3.29
C GLU A 81 -2.75 -1.65 -4.64
N THR A 82 -1.87 -0.82 -5.18
CA THR A 82 -1.18 -1.09 -6.45
C THR A 82 -0.35 -2.38 -6.38
N ALA A 83 0.37 -2.61 -5.27
CA ALA A 83 1.16 -3.81 -5.10
C ALA A 83 0.30 -5.07 -5.03
N ARG A 84 -0.86 -5.01 -4.35
CA ARG A 84 -1.82 -6.13 -4.31
C ARG A 84 -2.37 -6.45 -5.69
N GLU A 85 -2.82 -5.43 -6.42
CA GLU A 85 -3.33 -5.61 -7.78
C GLU A 85 -2.29 -6.29 -8.68
N ARG A 86 -1.07 -5.75 -8.72
CA ARG A 86 0.03 -6.30 -9.53
C ARG A 86 0.45 -7.69 -9.11
N PHE A 87 0.45 -7.97 -7.80
CA PHE A 87 0.77 -9.30 -7.29
C PHE A 87 -0.24 -10.33 -7.80
N PHE A 88 -1.54 -10.04 -7.66
CA PHE A 88 -2.59 -10.98 -8.04
C PHE A 88 -2.81 -11.08 -9.55
N GLU A 89 -2.58 -10.02 -10.32
CA GLU A 89 -2.64 -10.05 -11.80
C GLU A 89 -1.74 -11.14 -12.41
N ASN A 90 -0.62 -11.48 -11.78
CA ASN A 90 0.29 -12.52 -12.26
C ASN A 90 -0.15 -13.94 -11.89
N ILE A 91 -1.16 -14.10 -11.02
CA ILE A 91 -1.55 -15.38 -10.43
C ILE A 91 -2.96 -15.79 -10.87
N ILE A 92 -3.88 -14.83 -10.86
CA ILE A 92 -5.30 -15.02 -11.14
C ILE A 92 -5.81 -13.88 -12.03
N ASP A 93 -6.69 -14.22 -12.97
CA ASP A 93 -7.47 -13.20 -13.69
C ASP A 93 -8.66 -12.80 -12.82
N TRP A 94 -8.37 -12.06 -11.75
CA TRP A 94 -9.37 -11.65 -10.77
C TRP A 94 -10.42 -10.72 -11.37
N LYS A 95 -10.10 -10.01 -12.47
CA LYS A 95 -11.00 -9.06 -13.14
C LYS A 95 -12.16 -9.75 -13.84
N THR A 96 -11.98 -10.98 -14.32
CA THR A 96 -13.07 -11.77 -14.92
C THR A 96 -14.11 -12.25 -13.91
N ASP A 97 -13.75 -12.38 -12.64
CA ASP A 97 -14.62 -12.91 -11.57
C ASP A 97 -15.26 -11.81 -10.71
N LEU A 98 -15.03 -10.53 -11.04
CA LEU A 98 -15.68 -9.42 -10.35
C LEU A 98 -17.10 -9.23 -10.87
N GLU A 99 -18.08 -9.35 -9.98
CA GLU A 99 -19.42 -8.83 -10.22
C GLU A 99 -19.43 -7.32 -9.94
N GLU A 100 -20.01 -6.55 -10.86
CA GLU A 100 -20.22 -5.11 -10.65
C GLU A 100 -21.20 -4.91 -9.50
N VAL A 101 -20.69 -4.44 -8.37
CA VAL A 101 -21.52 -4.10 -7.22
C VAL A 101 -22.06 -2.69 -7.42
N GLU A 102 -23.38 -2.56 -7.61
CA GLU A 102 -24.03 -1.25 -7.63
C GLU A 102 -23.69 -0.46 -6.36
N ASN A 103 -22.99 0.65 -6.54
CA ASN A 103 -22.60 1.50 -5.44
C ASN A 103 -23.82 2.27 -4.93
N LYS A 104 -24.42 1.82 -3.83
CA LYS A 104 -25.65 2.40 -3.25
C LYS A 104 -25.46 3.80 -2.62
N ARG A 105 -24.29 4.42 -2.77
CA ARG A 105 -24.04 5.79 -2.28
C ARG A 105 -24.59 6.81 -3.29
N ILE A 106 -25.76 7.35 -2.99
CA ILE A 106 -26.52 8.32 -3.80
C ILE A 106 -25.95 9.76 -3.65
N ASP A 107 -24.94 9.94 -2.82
CA ASP A 107 -24.53 11.23 -2.25
C ASP A 107 -23.38 11.94 -2.96
N VAL A 108 -22.82 11.40 -4.04
CA VAL A 108 -21.87 12.13 -4.90
C VAL A 108 -22.31 12.08 -6.35
N LYS A 109 -22.92 13.17 -6.82
CA LYS A 109 -23.08 13.43 -8.26
C LYS A 109 -21.79 14.02 -8.84
N PRO A 110 -21.46 13.73 -10.11
CA PRO A 110 -20.31 14.28 -10.80
C PRO A 110 -20.35 15.81 -10.90
#